data_AF-A0A2E6ZBW7-F1
#
_entry.id   AF-A0A2E6ZBW7-F1
#
_cell.length_a   1.000
_cell.length_b   1.000
_cell.length_c   1.000
_cell.angle_alpha   90.00
_cell.angle_beta   90.00
_cell.angle_gamma   90.00
#
_symmetry.space_group_name_H-M   'P 1'
#
loop_
_entity.id
_entity.type
_entity.pdbx_description
1 polymer ?
#
loop_
_entity_poly.entity_id
_entity_poly.type
_entity_poly.pdbx_seq_one_letter_code
_entity_poly.pdbx_strand_id
1 'polypeptide(L)' 'MGNLLTILVILFVSLFVIVTLVEKFGKKAEDQDLSKYSRWIYPLMAIMLGAMLIKHFFMS' A
#
# COMPACT_ATOMS: atom_id res chain seq x y z
N MET A 1 -10.62 -4.14 30.21
CA MET A 1 -9.82 -2.90 30.23
C MET A 1 -8.32 -3.12 29.95
N GLY A 2 -7.72 -4.28 30.25
CA GLY A 2 -6.30 -4.55 29.93
C GLY A 2 -5.99 -4.63 28.43
N ASN A 3 -6.79 -5.36 27.63
CA ASN A 3 -6.50 -5.56 26.20
C ASN A 3 -6.51 -4.27 25.36
N LEU A 4 -7.40 -3.32 25.66
CA LEU A 4 -7.50 -2.07 24.86
C LEU A 4 -6.24 -1.22 25.03
N LEU A 5 -5.74 -1.09 26.26
CA LEU A 5 -4.51 -0.35 26.54
C LEU A 5 -3.29 -1.07 25.93
N THR A 6 -3.25 -2.40 25.98
CA THR A 6 -2.19 -3.18 25.34
C THR A 6 -2.17 -2.99 23.82
N ILE A 7 -3.34 -3.06 23.16
CA ILE A 7 -3.45 -2.82 21.71
C ILE A 7 -3.00 -1.40 21.37
N LEU A 8 -3.40 -0.40 22.17
CA LEU A 8 -3.01 0.99 21.95
C LEU A 8 -1.48 1.16 22.05
N VAL A 9 -0.85 0.58 23.07
CA VAL A 9 0.62 0.62 23.22
C VAL A 9 1.32 -0.08 22.06
N ILE A 10 0.83 -1.25 21.65
CA ILE A 10 1.39 -1.98 20.50
C ILE A 10 1.26 -1.17 19.21
N LEU A 11 0.12 -0.50 18.99
CA LEU A 11 -0.08 0.36 17.83
C LEU A 11 0.90 1.54 17.82
N PHE A 12 1.12 2.20 18.97
CA PHE A 12 2.08 3.29 19.08
C PHE A 12 3.53 2.82 18.83
N VAL A 13 3.92 1.69 19.42
CA VAL A 13 5.26 1.11 19.21
C VAL A 13 5.43 0.68 17.75
N SER A 14 4.41 0.06 17.16
CA SER A 14 4.46 -0.36 15.75
C SER A 14 4.64 0.83 14.81
N LEU A 15 3.89 1.91 15.01
CA LEU A 15 4.09 3.15 14.26
C LEU A 15 5.49 3.72 14.44
N PHE A 16 6.00 3.78 15.68
CA PHE A 16 7.35 4.29 15.94
C PHE A 16 8.43 3.47 15.22
N VAL A 17 8.33 2.15 15.25
CA VAL A 17 9.26 1.26 14.53
C VAL A 17 9.14 1.47 13.03
N ILE A 18 7.94 1.53 12.46
CA ILE A 18 7.74 1.74 11.02
C ILE A 18 8.29 3.09 10.59
N VAL A 19 8.01 4.17 11.31
CA VAL A 19 8.47 5.53 10.98
C VAL A 19 10.00 5.58 11.02
N THR A 20 10.63 5.10 12.09
CA THR A 20 12.10 5.08 12.21
C THR A 20 12.75 4.19 11.15
N LEU A 21 12.11 3.07 10.80
CA LEU A 21 12.59 2.18 9.74
C LEU A 21 12.45 2.82 8.36
N VAL A 22 11.34 3.52 8.10
CA VAL A 22 11.12 4.26 6.84
C VAL A 22 12.05 5.46 6.75
N GLU A 23 12.31 6.20 7.82
CA GLU A 23 13.27 7.32 7.80
C GLU A 23 14.72 6.83 7.62
N LYS A 24 15.08 5.70 8.26
CA LYS A 24 16.46 5.18 8.24
C LYS A 24 16.77 4.33 7.00
N PHE A 25 15.80 3.55 6.52
CA PHE A 25 15.97 2.60 5.41
C PHE A 25 15.14 2.95 4.18
N GLY A 26 14.12 3.81 4.33
CA GLY A 26 13.52 4.47 3.19
C GLY A 26 14.55 5.44 2.63
N LYS A 27 15.42 4.93 1.76
CA LYS A 27 15.96 5.75 0.67
C LYS A 27 14.78 6.56 0.16
N LYS A 28 14.87 7.90 0.21
CA LYS A 28 13.93 8.78 -0.48
C LYS A 28 13.78 8.16 -1.86
N ALA A 29 12.68 7.46 -2.07
CA ALA A 29 12.51 6.67 -3.26
C ALA A 29 12.57 7.72 -4.34
N GLU A 30 13.65 7.68 -5.11
CA GLU A 30 14.05 8.76 -5.98
C GLU A 30 12.81 9.08 -6.81
N ASP A 31 12.17 10.23 -6.54
CA ASP A 31 10.80 10.53 -7.02
C ASP A 31 10.72 10.43 -8.57
N GLN A 32 11.91 10.51 -9.18
CA GLN A 32 12.23 10.34 -10.58
C GLN A 32 11.91 8.95 -11.14
N ASP A 33 12.01 7.88 -10.35
CA ASP A 33 11.76 6.51 -10.80
C ASP A 33 10.35 6.04 -10.43
N LEU A 34 9.86 6.39 -9.23
CA LEU A 34 8.47 6.09 -8.84
C LEU A 34 7.45 6.72 -9.79
N SER A 35 7.70 7.94 -10.26
CA SER A 35 6.81 8.62 -11.21
C SER A 35 6.71 7.90 -12.56
N LYS A 36 7.80 7.28 -13.04
CA LYS A 36 7.81 6.49 -14.28
C LYS A 36 7.00 5.21 -14.13
N TYR A 37 7.14 4.51 -13.01
CA TYR A 37 6.36 3.29 -12.74
C TYR A 37 4.88 3.59 -12.42
N SER A 38 4.61 4.70 -11.71
CA SER A 38 3.25 5.12 -11.36
C SER A 38 2.37 5.43 -12.58
N ARG A 39 2.96 5.94 -13.68
CA ARG A 39 2.22 6.20 -14.92
C ARG A 39 1.59 4.94 -15.53
N TRP A 40 2.18 3.76 -15.29
CA TRP A 40 1.65 2.48 -15.77
C TRP A 40 0.58 1.87 -14.86
N ILE A 41 0.45 2.34 -13.61
CA ILE A 41 -0.58 1.84 -12.67
C ILE A 41 -1.98 2.07 -13.22
N TYR A 42 -2.27 3.27 -13.74
CA TYR A 42 -3.60 3.61 -14.27
C TYR A 42 -4.05 2.71 -15.44
N PRO A 43 -3.26 2.50 -16.51
CA PRO A 43 -3.67 1.61 -17.59
C PRO A 43 -3.76 0.15 -17.15
N LEU A 44 -2.82 -0.36 -16.34
CA LEU A 44 -2.90 -1.72 -15.81
C LEU A 44 -4.14 -1.93 -14.94
N MET A 45 -4.50 -0.94 -14.11
CA MET A 45 -5.70 -0.97 -13.28
C MET A 45 -6.96 -0.98 -14.14
N ALA A 46 -7.03 -0.17 -15.19
CA ALA A 46 -8.14 -0.18 -16.14
C ALA A 46 -8.30 -1.54 -16.84
N ILE A 47 -7.18 -2.18 -17.23
CA ILE A 47 -7.18 -3.53 -17.80
C ILE A 47 -7.70 -4.55 -16.79
N MET A 48 -7.23 -4.50 -15.53
CA MET A 48 -7.71 -5.39 -14.47
C MET A 48 -9.21 -5.23 -14.22
N LEU A 49 -9.69 -3.98 -14.13
CA LEU A 49 -11.11 -3.70 -13.91
C LEU A 49 -11.95 -4.16 -15.11
N GLY A 50 -11.49 -3.93 -16.34
CA GLY A 50 -12.14 -4.43 -17.55
C GLY A 50 -12.19 -5.95 -17.59
N ALA A 51 -11.07 -6.63 -17.29
CA ALA A 51 -11.00 -8.08 -17.21
C ALA A 51 -11.91 -8.64 -16.11
N MET A 52 -12.01 -7.97 -14.97
CA MET A 52 -12.90 -8.35 -13.88
C MET A 52 -14.37 -8.21 -14.28
N LEU A 53 -14.73 -7.14 -14.99
CA LEU A 53 -16.09 -6.95 -15.53
C LEU A 53 -16.42 -8.02 -16.58
N ILE A 54 -15.51 -8.29 -17.52
CA ILE A 54 -15.69 -9.36 -18.51
C ILE A 54 -15.88 -10.69 -17.79
N LYS A 55 -15.02 -11.04 -16.82
CA LYS A 55 -15.17 -12.26 -16.03
C LYS A 55 -16.52 -12.31 -15.30
N HIS A 56 -16.97 -11.20 -14.72
CA HIS A 56 -18.22 -11.16 -13.97
C HIS A 56 -19.46 -11.28 -14.87
N PHE A 57 -19.46 -10.67 -16.06
CA PHE A 57 -20.61 -10.69 -16.97
C PHE A 57 -20.61 -11.86 -17.96
N PHE A 58 -19.45 -12.38 -18.35
CA PHE A 58 -19.33 -13.45 -19.35
C PHE A 58 -18.93 -14.81 -18.74
N MET A 59 -18.42 -14.86 -17.51
CA MET A 59 -17.92 -16.09 -16.89
C MET A 59 -18.52 -16.37 -15.50
N SER A 60 -19.62 -15.69 -15.17
CA SER A 60 -20.56 -16.03 -14.09
C SER A 60 -21.80 -16.70 -14.67
#